data_AF-A0A4R0JUD3-F1
#
_entry.id   AF-A0A4R0JUD3-F1
#
_cell.length_a   1.000
_cell.length_b   1.000
_cell.length_c   1.000
_cell.angle_alpha   90.00
_cell.angle_beta   90.00
_cell.angle_gamma   90.00
#
_symmetry.space_group_name_H-M   'P 1'
#
loop_
_entity.id
_entity.type
_entity.pdbx_description
1 polymer ?
#
loop_
_entity_poly.entity_id
_entity_poly.type
_entity_poly.pdbx_seq_one_letter_code
_entity_poly.pdbx_strand_id
1 'polypeptide(L)'
;MRVFTVLAAPFLLVSCSLLVACGNESDAGEEPSMTPSSSGVSESDSPPPSGPAEQAKADLVKRLGVDAAQVSVVSSAEVMWRDGSLGCPEPGMHYTQALVNGSRVVLESGGKEYHYHSGPGRPPFLCTNPQPPVGG
;
A
#
# COMPACT_ATOMS: atom_id res chain seq x y z
N MET A 1 -4.31 -34.80 4.77
CA MET A 1 -4.40 -35.17 3.35
C MET A 1 -5.86 -35.02 2.93
N ARG A 2 -6.23 -33.87 2.36
CA ARG A 2 -7.60 -33.57 1.90
C ARG A 2 -7.51 -33.15 0.44
N VAL A 3 -7.89 -34.10 -0.42
CA VAL A 3 -7.94 -33.97 -1.87
C VAL A 3 -9.15 -33.12 -2.22
N PHE A 4 -8.93 -31.91 -2.74
CA PHE A 4 -9.99 -31.12 -3.37
C PHE A 4 -9.75 -31.13 -4.88
N THR A 5 -10.52 -31.98 -5.56
CA THR A 5 -10.75 -31.94 -7.01
C THR A 5 -11.45 -30.64 -7.38
N VAL A 6 -10.80 -29.78 -8.16
CA VAL A 6 -11.45 -28.67 -8.86
C VAL A 6 -11.54 -29.05 -10.33
N LEU A 7 -12.78 -29.13 -10.81
CA LEU A 7 -13.11 -29.39 -12.21
C LEU A 7 -12.57 -28.29 -13.12
N ALA A 8 -12.08 -28.72 -14.28
CA ALA A 8 -11.69 -27.89 -15.40
C ALA A 8 -12.92 -27.27 -16.10
N ALA A 9 -12.77 -26.04 -16.55
CA ALA A 9 -13.54 -25.50 -17.69
C ALA A 9 -12.71 -24.42 -18.41
N PRO A 10 -12.25 -24.68 -19.64
CA PRO A 10 -11.53 -23.71 -20.46
C PRO A 10 -12.54 -22.90 -21.29
N PHE A 11 -12.63 -21.59 -21.07
CA PHE A 11 -13.37 -20.71 -21.97
C PHE A 11 -12.37 -20.01 -22.92
N LEU A 12 -12.23 -20.63 -24.08
CA LEU A 12 -11.53 -20.11 -25.25
C LEU A 12 -12.28 -18.88 -25.80
N LEU A 13 -11.53 -17.79 -25.92
CA LEU A 13 -11.91 -16.54 -26.57
C LEU A 13 -12.19 -16.75 -28.06
N VAL A 14 -13.37 -16.32 -28.52
CA VAL A 14 -13.75 -16.26 -29.93
C VAL A 14 -14.36 -14.90 -30.28
N SER A 15 -13.85 -14.39 -31.40
CA SER A 15 -14.42 -13.45 -32.38
C SER A 15 -14.24 -11.94 -32.23
N CYS A 16 -13.37 -11.46 -33.11
CA CYS A 16 -13.44 -10.19 -33.83
C CYS A 16 -14.85 -9.84 -34.32
N SER A 17 -15.22 -8.57 -34.16
CA SER A 17 -16.10 -7.86 -35.09
C SER A 17 -15.59 -6.43 -35.27
N LEU A 18 -14.97 -6.19 -36.42
CA LEU A 18 -14.69 -4.87 -36.98
C LEU A 18 -16.00 -4.29 -37.51
N LEU A 19 -16.40 -3.09 -37.09
CA LEU A 19 -17.22 -2.20 -37.91
C LEU A 19 -16.74 -0.74 -37.75
N VAL A 20 -16.41 -0.18 -38.91
CA VAL A 20 -16.10 1.22 -39.19
C VAL A 20 -17.40 2.01 -39.30
N ALA A 21 -17.45 3.22 -38.73
CA ALA A 21 -18.26 4.32 -39.25
C ALA A 21 -17.66 5.67 -38.84
N CYS A 22 -17.34 6.50 -39.83
CA CYS A 22 -17.07 7.93 -39.67
C CYS A 22 -18.39 8.70 -39.56
N GLY A 23 -18.44 9.77 -38.79
CA GLY A 23 -19.53 10.75 -38.83
C GLY A 23 -19.32 11.86 -37.80
N ASN A 24 -18.83 13.01 -38.26
CA ASN A 24 -18.73 14.25 -37.50
C ASN A 24 -19.77 15.22 -38.05
N GLU A 25 -20.90 15.40 -37.37
CA GLU A 25 -21.84 16.48 -37.66
C GLU A 25 -22.46 17.02 -36.36
N SER A 26 -22.51 18.35 -36.30
CA SER A 26 -22.84 19.27 -35.21
C SER A 26 -24.27 19.15 -34.69
N ASP A 27 -24.54 19.52 -33.43
CA ASP A 27 -25.57 20.53 -33.12
C ASP A 27 -25.51 21.03 -31.67
N ALA A 28 -25.90 22.29 -31.49
CA ALA A 28 -25.94 23.01 -30.23
C ALA A 28 -27.28 22.84 -29.52
N GLY A 29 -27.25 22.85 -28.19
CA GLY A 29 -28.39 23.28 -27.35
C GLY A 29 -29.40 22.18 -27.01
N GLU A 30 -29.35 21.72 -25.76
CA GLU A 30 -30.41 21.96 -24.77
C GLU A 30 -30.16 21.06 -23.55
N GLU A 31 -30.10 21.70 -22.39
CA GLU A 31 -29.93 21.11 -21.07
C GLU A 31 -31.17 20.26 -20.72
N PRO A 32 -31.04 18.93 -20.58
CA PRO A 32 -32.02 18.15 -19.87
C PRO A 32 -31.55 18.02 -18.42
N SER A 33 -32.21 18.75 -17.53
CA SER A 33 -32.21 18.49 -16.10
C SER A 33 -32.61 17.03 -15.87
N MET A 34 -31.61 16.19 -15.61
CA MET A 34 -31.77 14.83 -15.10
C MET A 34 -30.99 14.76 -13.78
N THR A 35 -31.77 14.58 -12.72
CA THR A 35 -31.37 14.18 -11.37
C THR A 35 -30.05 13.41 -11.32
N PRO A 36 -29.10 13.75 -10.42
CA PRO A 36 -27.94 12.91 -10.20
C PRO A 36 -28.41 11.59 -9.58
N SER A 37 -28.51 10.57 -10.44
CA SER A 37 -28.68 9.19 -10.02
C SER A 37 -27.38 8.75 -9.36
N SER A 38 -27.40 8.74 -8.03
CA SER A 38 -26.37 8.13 -7.18
C SER A 38 -26.28 6.65 -7.52
N SER A 39 -25.45 6.33 -8.50
CA SER A 39 -25.04 4.96 -8.81
C SER A 39 -23.68 4.77 -8.14
N GLY A 40 -23.74 4.33 -6.89
CA GLY A 40 -22.58 3.82 -6.18
C GLY A 40 -21.97 2.65 -6.95
N VAL A 41 -20.78 2.87 -7.47
CA VAL A 41 -19.79 1.84 -7.74
C VAL A 41 -18.55 2.23 -6.95
N SER A 42 -18.53 1.88 -5.67
CA SER A 42 -17.29 1.87 -4.89
C SER A 42 -16.47 0.65 -5.29
N GLU A 43 -16.06 0.61 -6.55
CA GLU A 43 -14.90 -0.18 -6.93
C GLU A 43 -13.71 0.65 -6.47
N SER A 44 -13.02 0.21 -5.41
CA SER A 44 -11.89 0.94 -4.83
C SER A 44 -10.71 1.02 -5.80
N ASP A 45 -10.79 1.97 -6.74
CA ASP A 45 -9.66 2.55 -7.45
C ASP A 45 -8.92 3.50 -6.50
N SER A 46 -8.49 2.98 -5.35
CA SER A 46 -7.68 3.78 -4.43
C SER A 46 -6.26 3.86 -4.99
N PRO A 47 -5.70 5.07 -5.16
CA PRO A 47 -4.29 5.20 -5.51
C PRO A 47 -3.44 4.41 -4.49
N PRO A 48 -2.27 3.88 -4.91
CA PRO A 48 -1.38 3.18 -3.99
C PRO A 48 -1.10 4.06 -2.77
N PRO A 49 -0.98 3.46 -1.56
CA PRO A 49 -0.78 4.21 -0.33
C PRO A 49 0.38 5.20 -0.48
N SER A 50 0.06 6.49 -0.43
CA SER A 50 1.01 7.57 -0.66
C SER A 50 1.66 7.98 0.65
N GLY A 51 2.81 7.37 0.95
CA GLY A 51 3.64 7.75 2.09
C GLY A 51 4.12 6.56 2.94
N PRO A 52 5.15 6.75 3.79
CA PRO A 52 5.66 5.68 4.64
C PRO A 52 4.63 5.11 5.62
N ALA A 53 3.75 5.96 6.19
CA ALA A 53 2.78 5.51 7.19
C ALA A 53 1.68 4.63 6.57
N GLU A 54 1.18 5.03 5.41
CA GLU A 54 0.15 4.34 4.65
C GLU A 54 0.69 3.01 4.11
N GLN A 55 1.93 2.99 3.61
CA GLN A 55 2.60 1.77 3.17
C GLN A 55 2.83 0.80 4.33
N ALA A 56 3.31 1.31 5.46
CA ALA A 56 3.49 0.51 6.68
C ALA A 56 2.15 -0.06 7.18
N LYS A 57 1.09 0.76 7.19
CA LYS A 57 -0.25 0.34 7.60
C LYS A 57 -0.81 -0.73 6.66
N ALA A 58 -0.68 -0.54 5.35
CA ALA A 58 -1.10 -1.53 4.36
C ALA A 58 -0.34 -2.86 4.49
N ASP A 59 0.96 -2.82 4.79
CA ASP A 59 1.75 -4.01 5.08
C ASP A 59 1.29 -4.68 6.38
N LEU A 60 1.08 -3.93 7.47
CA LEU A 60 0.69 -4.48 8.77
C LEU A 60 -0.70 -5.13 8.74
N VAL A 61 -1.67 -4.50 8.08
CA VAL A 61 -3.01 -5.04 7.84
C VAL A 61 -2.92 -6.43 7.19
N LYS A 62 -2.11 -6.56 6.14
CA LYS A 62 -1.90 -7.83 5.43
C LYS A 62 -1.22 -8.88 6.31
N ARG A 63 -0.22 -8.49 7.12
CA ARG A 63 0.50 -9.41 8.01
C ARG A 63 -0.39 -9.96 9.12
N LEU A 64 -1.27 -9.14 9.67
CA LEU A 64 -2.13 -9.52 10.79
C LEU A 64 -3.46 -10.13 10.33
N GLY A 65 -3.88 -9.90 9.08
CA GLY A 65 -5.19 -10.34 8.58
C GLY A 65 -6.35 -9.62 9.28
N VAL A 66 -6.15 -8.36 9.66
CA VAL A 66 -7.11 -7.51 10.38
C VAL A 66 -7.68 -6.43 9.47
N ASP A 67 -8.76 -5.78 9.90
CA ASP A 67 -9.28 -4.62 9.17
C ASP A 67 -8.37 -3.39 9.33
N ALA A 68 -8.30 -2.53 8.32
CA ALA A 68 -7.50 -1.30 8.37
C ALA A 68 -7.92 -0.33 9.49
N ALA A 69 -9.18 -0.37 9.94
CA ALA A 69 -9.66 0.39 11.09
C ALA A 69 -9.06 -0.10 12.42
N GLN A 70 -8.54 -1.33 12.48
CA GLN A 70 -7.88 -1.89 13.66
C GLN A 70 -6.38 -1.54 13.74
N VAL A 71 -5.85 -0.80 12.76
CA VAL A 71 -4.46 -0.34 12.75
C VAL A 71 -4.44 1.18 12.82
N SER A 72 -3.89 1.72 13.89
CA SER A 72 -3.72 3.16 14.10
C SER A 72 -2.26 3.58 13.88
N VAL A 73 -2.04 4.82 13.44
CA VAL A 73 -0.69 5.40 13.40
C VAL A 73 -0.44 6.11 14.72
N VAL A 74 0.53 5.62 15.50
CA VAL A 74 0.95 6.24 16.77
C VAL A 74 1.93 7.37 16.49
N SER A 75 2.88 7.16 15.58
CA SER A 75 3.80 8.21 15.13
C SER A 75 4.31 7.94 13.72
N SER A 76 4.66 9.01 13.02
CA SER A 76 5.34 8.97 11.73
C SER A 76 6.30 10.16 11.68
N ALA A 77 7.60 9.89 11.58
CA ALA A 77 8.62 10.93 11.58
C ALA A 77 9.72 10.60 10.57
N GLU A 78 10.23 11.64 9.92
CA GLU A 78 11.54 11.57 9.25
C GLU A 78 12.65 11.57 10.31
N VAL A 79 13.64 10.71 10.14
CA VAL A 79 14.70 10.48 11.12
C VAL A 79 16.05 10.28 10.45
N MET A 80 17.11 10.42 11.25
CA MET A 80 18.47 10.06 10.86
C MET A 80 18.90 8.77 11.56
N TRP A 81 19.18 7.74 10.78
CA TRP A 81 19.73 6.48 11.29
C TRP A 81 21.24 6.57 11.46
N ARG A 82 21.75 5.85 12.46
CA ARG A 82 23.18 5.86 12.82
C ARG A 82 24.07 5.17 11.78
N ASP A 83 23.52 4.20 11.07
CA ASP A 83 24.23 3.37 10.10
C ASP A 83 23.26 2.76 9.06
N GLY A 84 23.79 1.98 8.13
CA GLY A 84 23.03 1.29 7.08
C GLY A 84 22.07 0.21 7.57
N SER A 85 22.00 -0.09 8.87
CA SER A 85 20.98 -0.99 9.42
C SER A 85 19.59 -0.35 9.49
N LEU A 86 19.51 0.98 9.30
CA LEU A 86 18.27 1.74 9.41
C LEU A 86 17.58 1.58 10.77
N GLY A 87 18.37 1.42 11.83
CA GLY A 87 17.87 1.17 13.19
C GLY A 87 17.37 -0.26 13.41
N CYS A 88 17.60 -1.18 12.48
CA CYS A 88 17.17 -2.57 12.59
C CYS A 88 18.30 -3.56 12.26
N PRO A 89 19.34 -3.66 13.11
CA PRO A 89 20.47 -4.54 12.84
C PRO A 89 20.10 -6.03 12.99
N GLU A 90 20.58 -6.84 12.06
CA GLU A 90 20.50 -8.29 12.11
C GLU A 90 21.81 -8.87 12.67
N PRO A 91 21.75 -9.93 13.49
CA PRO A 91 22.94 -10.57 14.05
C PRO A 91 23.92 -11.05 12.97
N GLY A 92 25.21 -10.78 13.16
CA GLY A 92 26.27 -11.23 12.26
C GLY A 92 26.43 -10.41 10.98
N MET A 93 25.61 -9.39 10.77
CA MET A 93 25.71 -8.48 9.62
C MET A 93 26.61 -7.29 9.92
N HIS A 94 27.33 -6.83 8.91
CA HIS A 94 28.12 -5.60 8.95
C HIS A 94 27.44 -4.52 8.11
N TYR A 95 27.18 -3.36 8.73
CA TYR A 95 26.50 -2.23 8.11
C TYR A 95 27.44 -1.07 7.86
N THR A 96 27.13 -0.26 6.85
CA THR A 96 27.88 0.96 6.54
C THR A 96 27.80 1.95 7.68
N GLN A 97 28.94 2.49 8.10
CA GLN A 97 29.04 3.43 9.23
C GLN A 97 28.84 4.88 8.76
N ALA A 98 27.65 5.18 8.25
CA ALA A 98 27.29 6.51 7.76
C ALA A 98 25.85 6.84 8.18
N LEU A 99 25.58 8.12 8.44
CA LEU A 99 24.23 8.56 8.74
C LEU A 99 23.32 8.40 7.52
N VAL A 100 22.11 7.90 7.74
CA VAL A 100 21.14 7.61 6.67
C VAL A 100 19.81 8.29 6.96
N ASN A 101 19.35 9.15 6.05
CA ASN A 101 18.00 9.69 6.09
C ASN A 101 16.96 8.57 5.94
N GLY A 102 15.88 8.61 6.71
CA GLY A 102 14.82 7.63 6.62
C GLY A 102 13.55 8.08 7.33
N SER A 103 12.65 7.13 7.56
CA SER A 103 11.46 7.38 8.39
C SER A 103 11.29 6.29 9.44
N ARG A 104 10.75 6.68 10.58
CA ARG A 104 10.27 5.79 11.63
C ARG A 104 8.76 5.97 11.76
N VAL A 105 8.03 4.91 11.47
CA VAL A 105 6.58 4.83 11.67
C VAL A 105 6.34 3.87 12.82
N VAL A 106 5.51 4.25 13.77
CA VAL A 106 5.03 3.37 14.83
C VAL A 106 3.53 3.22 14.64
N LEU A 107 3.10 1.98 14.46
CA LEU A 107 1.70 1.60 14.34
C LEU A 107 1.25 0.87 15.59
N GLU A 108 -0.03 0.95 15.93
CA GLU A 108 -0.61 0.15 17.00
C GLU A 108 -1.76 -0.69 16.45
N SER A 109 -1.84 -1.94 16.94
CA SER A 109 -3.00 -2.80 16.71
C SER A 109 -3.15 -3.79 17.86
N GLY A 110 -4.33 -3.82 18.46
CA GLY A 110 -4.64 -4.71 19.58
C GLY A 110 -3.77 -4.43 20.81
N GLY A 111 -3.39 -3.17 21.04
CA GLY A 111 -2.56 -2.76 22.18
C GLY A 111 -1.08 -3.10 22.04
N LYS A 112 -0.61 -3.51 20.85
CA LYS A 112 0.81 -3.75 20.56
C LYS A 112 1.32 -2.76 19.53
N GLU A 113 2.50 -2.21 19.79
CA GLU A 113 3.22 -1.36 18.84
C GLU A 113 4.03 -2.18 17.81
N TYR A 114 4.10 -1.66 16.60
CA TYR A 114 4.85 -2.20 15.48
C TYR A 114 5.69 -1.09 14.86
N HIS A 115 7.00 -1.28 14.89
CA HIS A 115 7.94 -0.27 14.40
C HIS A 115 8.30 -0.55 12.96
N TYR A 116 7.94 0.35 12.06
CA TYR A 116 8.35 0.33 10.68
C TYR A 116 9.46 1.34 10.46
N HIS A 117 10.50 0.94 9.73
CA HIS A 117 11.64 1.78 9.41
C HIS A 117 11.77 1.87 7.89
N SER A 118 12.33 2.95 7.38
CA SER A 118 12.64 3.09 5.96
C SER A 118 13.94 3.85 5.77
N GLY A 119 14.47 3.80 4.55
CA GLY A 119 15.66 4.52 4.12
C GLY A 119 15.56 4.89 2.64
N PRO A 120 16.60 5.50 2.05
CA PRO A 120 16.55 5.98 0.67
C PRO A 120 16.33 4.83 -0.29
N GLY A 121 15.30 4.93 -1.13
CA GLY A 121 14.94 3.88 -2.10
C GLY A 121 14.43 2.58 -1.48
N ARG A 122 14.24 2.52 -0.16
CA ARG A 122 13.72 1.34 0.54
C ARG A 122 12.33 1.66 1.12
N PRO A 123 11.27 0.94 0.71
CA PRO A 123 9.95 1.11 1.33
C PRO A 123 9.98 0.70 2.81
N PRO A 124 8.98 1.13 3.60
CA PRO A 124 8.89 0.78 5.01
C PRO A 124 8.88 -0.73 5.24
N PHE A 125 9.65 -1.19 6.22
CA PHE A 125 9.71 -2.60 6.62
C PHE A 125 9.55 -2.70 8.14
N LEU A 126 8.92 -3.78 8.60
CA LEU A 126 8.75 -4.05 10.02
C LEU A 126 10.09 -4.41 10.67
N CYS A 127 10.43 -3.69 11.73
CA CYS A 127 11.57 -3.95 12.61
C CYS A 127 11.10 -4.51 13.95
N THR A 128 11.60 -5.68 14.34
CA THR A 128 11.24 -6.35 15.60
C THR A 128 12.13 -5.97 16.77
N ASN A 129 13.35 -5.49 16.51
CA ASN A 129 14.29 -5.04 17.53
C ASN A 129 14.81 -3.64 17.20
N PRO A 130 13.95 -2.61 17.32
CA PRO A 130 14.27 -1.26 16.90
C PRO A 130 15.37 -0.64 17.77
N GLN A 131 16.29 0.07 17.13
CA GLN A 131 17.25 0.96 17.77
C GLN A 131 16.81 2.42 17.57
N PRO A 132 17.04 3.30 18.55
CA PRO A 132 16.65 4.70 18.41
C PRO A 132 17.45 5.38 17.28
N PRO A 133 16.82 6.31 16.54
CA PRO A 133 17.53 7.17 15.60
C PRO A 133 18.47 8.13 16.35
N VAL A 134 19.28 8.88 15.61
CA VAL A 134 20.13 9.93 16.18
C VAL A 134 19.26 11.00 16.86
N GLY A 135 19.55 11.29 18.12
CA GLY A 135 18.87 12.34 18.89
C GLY A 135 17.48 11.97 19.43
N GLY A 136 17.08 10.71 19.34
CA GLY A 136 15.80 10.19 19.86
C GLY A 136 15.94 9.17 20.98
#